data_AF-A0A377ZPW3-F1
#
_entry.id   AF-A0A377ZPW3-F1
#
_cell.length_a   1.000
_cell.length_b   1.000
_cell.length_c   1.000
_cell.angle_alpha   90.00
_cell.angle_beta   90.00
_cell.angle_gamma   90.00
#
_symmetry.space_group_name_H-M   'P 1'
#
loop_
_entity.id
_entity.type
_entity.pdbx_description
1 polymer ?
#
loop_
_entity_poly.entity_id
_entity_poly.type
_entity_poly.pdbx_seq_one_letter_code
_entity_poly.pdbx_strand_id
1 'polypeptide(L)'
;MDAVKKRHWWQSPQLTWSVIGLLCLLVGYLVVLMYAQGEYLFAIMTLILSSVGLYIFANRKAYAWRYVYPGLAGMGLFVLFPLICTIAIAFTNYSSTNQLTFERAQAGADGSFLPGRQSL
;
A
#
# COMPACT_ATOMS: atom_id res chain seq x y z
N MET A 1 7.12 46.49 -28.93
CA MET A 1 6.27 46.11 -27.78
C MET A 1 6.59 44.66 -27.45
N ASP A 2 7.66 44.45 -26.68
CA ASP A 2 8.16 43.11 -26.36
C ASP A 2 7.49 42.62 -25.09
N ALA A 3 6.46 41.79 -25.26
CA ALA A 3 5.88 41.03 -24.16
C ALA A 3 6.88 39.97 -23.71
N VAL A 4 7.80 40.35 -22.82
CA VAL A 4 8.69 39.42 -22.11
C VAL A 4 7.81 38.45 -21.33
N LYS A 5 7.57 37.28 -21.93
CA LYS A 5 6.87 36.16 -21.32
C LYS A 5 7.68 35.73 -20.09
N LYS A 6 7.30 36.23 -18.90
CA LYS A 6 7.92 35.83 -17.64
C LYS A 6 7.80 34.32 -17.50
N ARG A 7 8.90 33.60 -17.76
CA ARG A 7 9.01 32.17 -17.46
C ARG A 7 8.90 32.06 -15.94
N HIS A 8 7.72 31.70 -15.46
CA HIS A 8 7.43 31.58 -14.04
C HIS A 8 8.41 30.56 -13.43
N TRP A 9 9.16 30.98 -12.41
CA TRP A 9 10.28 30.24 -11.79
C TRP A 9 9.94 28.79 -11.34
N TRP A 10 8.65 28.49 -11.25
CA TRP A 10 8.07 27.18 -10.90
C TRP A 10 8.19 26.09 -11.97
N GLN A 11 8.56 26.42 -13.22
CA GLN A 11 8.65 25.43 -14.31
C GLN A 11 10.09 24.97 -14.57
N SER A 12 11.00 25.12 -13.60
CA SER A 12 12.35 24.60 -13.76
C SER A 12 12.31 23.07 -13.82
N PRO A 13 12.91 22.45 -14.85
CA PRO A 13 13.00 21.01 -14.96
C PRO A 13 13.58 20.37 -13.69
N GLN A 14 14.54 21.03 -13.06
CA GLN A 14 15.19 20.61 -11.83
C GLN A 14 14.21 20.45 -10.67
N LEU A 15 13.29 21.40 -10.45
CA LEU A 15 12.30 21.32 -9.37
C LEU A 15 11.35 20.12 -9.58
N THR A 16 10.98 19.83 -10.82
CA THR A 16 10.13 18.67 -11.14
C THR A 16 10.84 17.36 -10.80
N TRP A 17 12.13 17.23 -11.16
CA TRP A 17 12.94 16.06 -10.81
C TRP A 17 13.17 15.94 -9.31
N SER A 18 13.40 17.06 -8.61
CA SER A 18 13.52 17.08 -7.13
C SER A 18 12.24 16.61 -6.46
N VAL A 19 11.06 17.07 -6.92
CA VAL A 19 9.77 16.63 -6.38
C VAL A 19 9.54 15.14 -6.63
N ILE A 20 9.83 14.63 -7.82
CA ILE A 20 9.71 13.19 -8.13
C ILE A 20 10.64 12.35 -7.24
N GLY A 21 11.91 12.78 -7.08
CA GLY A 21 12.87 12.09 -6.23
C GLY A 21 12.45 12.07 -4.75
N LEU A 22 11.96 13.20 -4.24
CA LEU A 22 11.46 13.29 -2.86
C LEU A 22 10.21 12.42 -2.64
N LEU A 23 9.28 12.42 -3.61
CA LEU A 23 8.12 11.54 -3.57
C LEU A 23 8.53 10.06 -3.59
N CYS A 24 9.51 9.69 -4.42
CA CYS A 24 10.05 8.34 -4.49
C CYS A 24 10.61 7.87 -3.15
N LEU A 25 11.41 8.73 -2.50
CA LEU A 25 12.01 8.44 -1.19
C LEU A 25 10.93 8.26 -0.12
N LEU A 26 9.93 9.15 -0.10
CA LEU A 26 8.83 9.08 0.85
C LEU A 26 8.04 7.78 0.68
N VAL A 27 7.67 7.43 -0.55
CA VAL A 27 6.97 6.17 -0.85
C VAL A 27 7.81 4.96 -0.44
N GLY A 28 9.09 4.91 -0.84
CA GLY A 28 9.98 3.80 -0.50
C GLY A 28 10.11 3.61 1.01
N TYR A 29 10.23 4.71 1.76
CA TYR A 29 10.26 4.69 3.21
C TYR A 29 8.96 4.14 3.81
N LEU A 30 7.80 4.60 3.33
CA LEU A 30 6.49 4.10 3.77
C LEU A 30 6.33 2.60 3.52
N VAL A 31 6.76 2.11 2.35
CA VAL A 31 6.67 0.68 2.01
C VAL A 31 7.52 -0.16 2.98
N VAL A 32 8.74 0.28 3.30
CA VAL A 32 9.59 -0.42 4.29
C VAL A 32 8.95 -0.44 5.67
N LEU A 33 8.33 0.67 6.09
CA LEU A 33 7.62 0.76 7.37
C LEU A 33 6.41 -0.18 7.41
N MET A 34 5.62 -0.24 6.35
CA MET A 34 4.48 -1.15 6.21
C MET A 34 4.92 -2.61 6.23
N TYR A 35 6.04 -2.92 5.56
CA TYR A 35 6.64 -4.25 5.58
C TYR A 35 7.08 -4.65 7.00
N ALA A 36 7.71 -3.73 7.75
CA ALA A 36 8.14 -3.99 9.12
C ALA A 36 6.97 -4.19 10.11
N GLN A 37 5.80 -3.62 9.83
CA GLN A 37 4.57 -3.81 10.61
C GLN A 37 3.86 -5.14 10.30
N GLY A 38 4.30 -5.89 9.28
CA GLY A 38 3.69 -7.15 8.86
C GLY A 38 2.51 -7.00 7.89
N GLU A 39 2.21 -5.78 7.41
CA GLU A 39 1.10 -5.49 6.49
C GLU A 39 1.52 -5.72 5.02
N TYR A 40 1.82 -6.98 4.68
CA TYR A 40 2.38 -7.36 3.37
C TYR A 40 1.49 -7.01 2.18
N LEU A 41 0.17 -7.22 2.31
CA LEU A 41 -0.78 -6.93 1.22
C LEU A 41 -0.78 -5.44 0.86
N PHE A 42 -0.82 -4.58 1.88
CA PHE A 42 -0.85 -3.13 1.69
C PHE A 42 0.50 -2.59 1.20
N ALA A 43 1.61 -3.16 1.69
CA ALA A 43 2.95 -2.81 1.25
C ALA A 43 3.15 -3.10 -0.26
N ILE A 44 2.77 -4.30 -0.72
CA ILE A 44 2.91 -4.71 -2.13
C ILE A 44 2.01 -3.85 -3.03
N MET A 45 0.75 -3.63 -2.63
CA MET A 45 -0.18 -2.78 -3.40
C MET A 45 0.33 -1.34 -3.54
N THR A 46 0.79 -0.74 -2.46
CA THR A 46 1.34 0.62 -2.46
C THR A 46 2.59 0.71 -3.33
N LEU A 47 3.46 -0.30 -3.25
CA LEU A 47 4.65 -0.38 -4.09
C LEU A 47 4.28 -0.45 -5.58
N ILE A 48 3.35 -1.33 -5.97
CA ILE A 48 2.93 -1.47 -7.38
C ILE A 48 2.29 -0.17 -7.88
N LEU A 49 1.31 0.38 -7.15
CA LEU A 49 0.65 1.63 -7.55
C LEU A 49 1.71 2.71 -7.73
N SER A 50 2.49 2.98 -6.69
CA SER A 50 3.45 4.09 -6.74
C SER A 50 4.53 3.90 -7.80
N SER A 51 4.95 2.67 -8.08
CA SER A 51 5.89 2.37 -9.18
C SER A 51 5.31 2.79 -10.53
N VAL A 52 4.05 2.43 -10.79
CA VAL A 52 3.34 2.81 -12.02
C VAL A 52 3.14 4.32 -12.08
N GLY A 53 2.81 4.96 -10.95
CA GLY A 53 2.69 6.41 -10.85
C GLY A 53 4.00 7.12 -11.21
N LEU A 54 5.10 6.76 -10.54
CA LEU A 54 6.42 7.34 -10.83
C LEU A 54 6.84 7.13 -12.29
N TYR A 55 6.57 5.95 -12.85
CA TYR A 55 6.84 5.68 -14.27
C TYR A 55 6.05 6.61 -15.21
N ILE A 56 4.76 6.82 -14.95
CA ILE A 56 3.91 7.73 -15.74
C ILE A 56 4.36 9.19 -15.59
N PHE A 57 4.76 9.61 -14.38
CA PHE A 57 5.21 10.99 -14.14
C PHE A 57 6.61 11.26 -14.72
N ALA A 58 7.52 10.28 -14.68
CA ALA A 58 8.86 10.39 -15.25
C ALA A 58 8.85 10.46 -16.79
N ASN A 59 7.90 9.80 -17.46
CA ASN A 59 7.90 9.69 -18.91
C ASN A 59 7.12 10.84 -19.58
N ARG A 60 7.80 11.68 -20.37
CA ARG A 60 7.18 12.83 -21.06
C ARG A 60 6.12 12.43 -22.09
N LYS A 61 6.16 11.20 -22.62
CA LYS A 61 5.17 10.69 -23.59
C LYS A 61 3.85 10.25 -22.94
N ALA A 62 3.82 10.07 -21.61
CA ALA A 62 2.67 9.57 -20.87
C ALA A 62 1.78 10.71 -20.30
N TYR A 63 1.75 11.88 -20.95
CA TYR A 63 1.00 13.04 -20.44
C TYR A 63 -0.50 12.78 -20.28
N ALA A 64 -1.11 12.00 -21.19
CA ALA A 64 -2.51 11.60 -21.09
C ALA A 64 -2.77 10.73 -19.84
N TRP A 65 -1.83 9.84 -19.51
CA TRP A 65 -1.94 8.92 -18.39
C TRP A 65 -1.89 9.61 -17.02
N ARG A 66 -1.35 10.83 -16.92
CA ARG A 66 -1.32 11.59 -15.66
C ARG A 66 -2.72 11.95 -15.14
N TYR A 67 -3.70 12.08 -16.04
CA TYR A 67 -5.09 12.36 -15.66
C TYR A 67 -5.89 11.09 -15.35
N VAL A 68 -5.52 9.98 -15.99
CA VAL A 68 -6.20 8.67 -15.79
C VAL A 68 -5.68 7.96 -14.55
N TYR A 69 -4.38 8.09 -14.26
CA TYR A 69 -3.71 7.45 -13.14
C TYR A 69 -4.36 7.70 -11.77
N PRO A 70 -4.75 8.93 -11.36
CA PRO A 70 -5.41 9.12 -10.07
C PRO A 70 -6.76 8.38 -9.97
N GLY A 71 -7.51 8.28 -11.08
CA GLY A 71 -8.73 7.49 -11.14
C GLY A 71 -8.47 5.99 -11.04
N LEU A 72 -7.47 5.49 -11.77
CA LEU A 72 -7.03 4.09 -11.71
C LEU A 72 -6.50 3.70 -10.34
N ALA A 73 -5.73 4.58 -9.68
CA ALA A 73 -5.23 4.37 -8.33
C ALA A 73 -6.41 4.25 -7.34
N GLY A 74 -7.40 5.14 -7.45
CA GLY A 74 -8.63 5.07 -6.64
C GLY A 74 -9.42 3.78 -6.90
N MET A 75 -9.64 3.42 -8.16
CA MET A 75 -10.29 2.15 -8.52
C MET A 75 -9.49 0.94 -8.00
N GLY A 76 -8.16 0.97 -8.04
CA GLY A 76 -7.30 -0.06 -7.48
C GLY A 76 -7.48 -0.21 -5.96
N LEU A 77 -7.49 0.91 -5.24
CA LEU A 77 -7.60 0.94 -3.78
C LEU A 77 -9.01 0.62 -3.25
N PHE A 78 -10.06 1.03 -3.96
CA PHE A 78 -11.44 0.89 -3.46
C PHE A 78 -12.23 -0.23 -4.12
N VAL A 79 -11.85 -0.68 -5.32
CA VAL A 79 -12.57 -1.73 -6.06
C VAL A 79 -11.74 -2.99 -6.15
N LEU A 80 -10.50 -2.90 -6.66
CA LEU A 80 -9.67 -4.10 -6.83
C LEU A 80 -9.18 -4.66 -5.50
N PHE A 81 -8.80 -3.80 -4.55
CA PHE A 81 -8.34 -4.23 -3.22
C PHE A 81 -9.37 -5.13 -2.50
N PRO A 82 -10.62 -4.71 -2.28
CA PRO A 82 -11.59 -5.58 -1.61
C PRO A 82 -11.94 -6.83 -2.44
N LEU A 83 -11.90 -6.74 -3.77
CA LEU A 83 -12.14 -7.88 -4.64
C LEU A 83 -11.03 -8.95 -4.50
N ILE A 84 -9.77 -8.53 -4.55
CA ILE A 84 -8.61 -9.42 -4.33
C ILE A 84 -8.63 -9.99 -2.91
N CYS A 85 -8.94 -9.18 -1.89
CA CYS A 85 -9.09 -9.67 -0.52
C CYS A 85 -10.19 -10.73 -0.43
N THR A 86 -11.33 -10.53 -1.09
CA THR A 86 -12.43 -11.50 -1.14
C THR A 86 -12.01 -12.79 -1.82
N ILE A 87 -11.33 -12.72 -2.96
CA ILE A 87 -10.79 -13.88 -3.67
C ILE A 87 -9.78 -14.63 -2.79
N ALA A 88 -8.85 -13.91 -2.16
CA ALA A 88 -7.86 -14.50 -1.26
C ALA A 88 -8.55 -15.25 -0.11
N ILE A 89 -9.56 -14.66 0.53
CA ILE A 89 -10.35 -15.30 1.58
C ILE A 89 -11.11 -16.53 1.04
N ALA A 90 -11.70 -16.42 -0.15
CA ALA A 90 -12.50 -17.48 -0.77
C ALA A 90 -11.66 -18.70 -1.16
N PHE A 91 -10.47 -18.52 -1.72
CA PHE A 91 -9.57 -19.62 -2.08
C PHE A 91 -8.76 -20.14 -0.90
N THR A 92 -8.50 -19.33 0.13
CA THR A 92 -7.67 -19.76 1.26
C THR A 92 -8.42 -20.58 2.33
N ASN A 93 -9.73 -20.82 2.18
CA ASN A 93 -10.55 -21.59 3.12
C ASN A 93 -10.34 -21.13 4.58
N TYR A 94 -10.71 -19.88 4.88
CA TYR A 94 -11.01 -19.45 6.25
C TYR A 94 -12.35 -20.07 6.71
N SER A 95 -12.47 -21.40 6.70
CA SER A 95 -13.54 -22.10 7.41
C SER A 95 -13.27 -21.99 8.91
N SER A 96 -13.76 -20.90 9.53
CA SER A 96 -14.18 -20.80 10.94
C SER A 96 -13.33 -21.50 12.02
N THR A 97 -12.03 -21.73 11.78
CA THR A 97 -11.12 -22.48 12.68
C THR A 97 -9.81 -21.70 12.90
N ASN A 98 -9.50 -20.72 12.05
CA ASN A 98 -8.23 -19.98 12.09
C ASN A 98 -8.42 -18.45 12.23
N GLN A 99 -9.57 -17.98 12.73
CA GLN A 99 -9.81 -16.56 13.09
C GLN A 99 -9.14 -16.13 14.40
N LEU A 100 -8.41 -17.04 15.02
CA LEU A 100 -7.47 -16.76 16.08
C LEU A 100 -6.12 -17.11 15.49
N THR A 101 -5.32 -16.10 15.10
CA THR A 101 -3.86 -16.25 15.04
C THR A 101 -3.45 -17.16 16.19
N PHE A 102 -2.68 -18.20 15.89
CA PHE A 102 -2.29 -19.32 16.77
C PHE A 102 -2.00 -18.92 18.24
N GLU A 103 -1.58 -17.67 18.48
CA GLU A 103 -1.46 -16.99 19.79
C GLU A 103 -2.71 -17.03 20.70
N ARG A 104 -3.94 -16.87 20.19
CA ARG A 104 -5.14 -16.87 21.06
C ARG A 104 -5.75 -18.25 21.30
N ALA A 105 -5.49 -19.21 20.41
CA ALA A 105 -5.87 -20.60 20.65
C ALA A 105 -4.98 -21.24 21.73
N GLN A 106 -3.70 -20.86 21.79
CA GLN A 106 -2.77 -21.34 22.82
C GLN A 106 -3.07 -20.74 24.21
N ALA A 107 -3.45 -19.46 24.29
CA ALA A 107 -3.92 -18.86 25.54
C ALA A 107 -5.20 -19.54 26.10
N GLY A 108 -6.07 -20.07 25.22
CA GLY A 108 -7.24 -20.84 25.63
C GLY A 108 -6.91 -22.28 26.07
N ALA A 109 -5.94 -22.92 25.42
CA ALA A 109 -5.48 -24.27 25.77
C ALA A 109 -4.72 -24.27 27.11
N ASP A 110 -3.87 -23.29 27.36
CA ASP A 110 -3.12 -23.13 28.62
C ASP A 110 -4.02 -22.80 29.82
N GLY A 111 -5.19 -22.20 29.60
CA GLY A 111 -6.21 -21.98 30.65
C GLY A 111 -7.00 -23.23 31.03
N SER A 112 -6.99 -24.27 30.19
CA SER A 112 -7.71 -25.54 30.40
C SER A 112 -6.83 -26.68 30.90
N PHE A 113 -5.50 -26.49 30.89
CA PHE A 113 -4.51 -27.47 31.35
C PHE A 113 -4.20 -27.39 32.86
N LEU A 114 -5.08 -26.79 33.66
CA LEU A 114 -5.14 -27.07 35.10
C LEU A 114 -6.30 -28.03 35.43
N PRO A 115 -6.19 -29.34 35.11
CA PRO A 115 -7.11 -30.33 35.64
C PRO A 115 -6.76 -30.58 37.11
N GLY A 116 -7.65 -30.16 38.01
CA GLY A 116 -7.86 -30.84 39.29
C GLY A 116 -6.72 -30.83 40.31
N ARG A 117 -6.39 -29.67 40.88
CA ARG A 117 -5.72 -29.64 42.19
C ARG A 117 -6.27 -28.59 43.15
N GLN A 118 -7.55 -28.73 43.52
CA GLN A 118 -8.07 -28.25 44.81
C GLN A 118 -9.10 -29.25 45.35
N SER A 119 -8.60 -30.40 45.80
CA SER A 119 -9.15 -31.10 46.96
C SER A 119 -8.12 -30.97 48.08
N LEU A 120 -8.37 -30.06 49.01
CA LEU A 120 -8.05 -30.08 50.44
C LEU A 120 -8.44 -28.73 51.05
#